data_AF-A0A0N4VEV3-F1
#
_entry.id   AF-A0A0N4VEV3-F1
#
_cell.length_a   1.000
_cell.length_b   1.000
_cell.length_c   1.000
_cell.angle_alpha   90.00
_cell.angle_beta   90.00
_cell.angle_gamma   90.00
#
_symmetry.space_group_name_H-M   'P 1'
#
loop_
_entity.id
_entity.type
_entity.pdbx_description
1 polymer ?
#
loop_
_entity_poly.entity_id
_entity_poly.type
_entity_poly.pdbx_seq_one_letter_code
_entity_poly.pdbx_strand_id
1 'polypeptide(L)'
;MVRWTLLVFMSLFCGAVSELQLENAGLHEKEVCNMCQELKKGNSIAVGDLKEQFAKDNRDAHKAFREIENNLNEINEKVWWLPKNDLAQLHNESQSVRDAVLKKALALNEIDEKTNAIREKIEIYEAEKETNRAKAIEQWSMLLIARKRLHNLEKLFLDVLNLAEDLAAVAHMDRLRVLANNVAKKLKEVIDYYENNTVVMQNIHSGLHEVAVKKVELQTKNVGQKKKCSFLFFFCD
;
A
#
# COMPACT_ATOMS: atom_id res chain seq x y z
N MET A 1 -16.75 -29.37 34.74
CA MET A 1 -16.42 -29.09 33.32
C MET A 1 -16.20 -27.59 33.20
N VAL A 2 -14.95 -27.13 33.23
CA VAL A 2 -14.34 -25.92 32.60
C VAL A 2 -12.92 -25.83 33.23
N ARG A 3 -12.12 -26.84 32.94
CA ARG A 3 -10.65 -26.82 32.99
C ARG A 3 -10.29 -27.07 31.52
N TRP A 4 -9.27 -26.42 30.97
CA TRP A 4 -8.87 -26.42 29.54
C TRP A 4 -9.35 -25.23 28.67
N THR A 5 -9.05 -23.98 29.06
CA THR A 5 -8.97 -22.86 28.07
C THR A 5 -8.00 -21.74 28.46
N LEU A 6 -6.95 -22.03 29.25
CA LEU A 6 -6.03 -21.01 29.77
C LEU A 6 -4.57 -21.16 29.30
N LEU A 7 -4.31 -21.93 28.24
CA LEU A 7 -2.95 -22.27 27.77
C LEU A 7 -2.72 -22.09 26.26
N VAL A 8 -3.36 -21.09 25.63
CA VAL A 8 -3.07 -20.72 24.22
C VAL A 8 -2.73 -19.23 24.03
N PHE A 9 -2.62 -18.44 25.12
CA PHE A 9 -2.53 -16.97 25.02
C PHE A 9 -1.12 -16.37 24.88
N MET A 10 -0.08 -17.16 24.57
CA MET A 10 1.32 -16.68 24.54
C MET A 10 2.04 -16.80 23.18
N SER A 11 1.33 -16.89 22.06
CA SER A 11 1.98 -17.09 20.74
C SER A 11 1.54 -16.15 19.61
N LEU A 12 1.12 -14.91 19.92
CA LEU A 12 0.84 -13.87 18.91
C LEU A 12 1.42 -12.48 19.24
N PHE A 13 2.48 -12.44 20.07
CA PHE A 13 3.34 -11.28 20.22
C PHE A 13 4.56 -11.42 19.31
N CYS A 14 4.44 -10.92 18.08
CA CYS A 14 5.61 -10.51 17.31
C CYS A 14 5.26 -9.18 16.64
N GLY A 15 5.91 -8.10 17.08
CA GLY A 15 5.75 -6.77 16.51
C GLY A 15 5.50 -5.63 17.50
N ALA A 16 5.77 -5.81 18.80
CA ALA A 16 6.02 -4.68 19.68
C ALA A 16 7.51 -4.33 19.61
N VAL A 17 7.80 -3.12 19.15
CA VAL A 17 9.13 -2.50 19.20
C VAL A 17 9.61 -2.51 20.65
N SER A 18 10.66 -3.26 20.93
CA SER A 18 11.43 -3.17 22.18
C SER A 18 12.89 -2.94 21.79
N GLU A 19 13.32 -1.69 21.90
CA GLU A 19 14.72 -1.35 22.12
C GLU A 19 15.13 -1.92 23.47
N LEU A 20 15.72 -3.12 23.45
CA LEU A 20 16.72 -3.66 24.38
C LEU A 20 16.79 -5.18 24.20
N GLN A 21 17.62 -5.61 23.24
CA GLN A 21 18.53 -6.76 23.33
C GLN A 21 19.16 -7.00 21.95
N LEU A 22 20.21 -6.23 21.65
CA LEU A 22 21.31 -6.69 20.81
C LEU A 22 22.07 -7.74 21.62
N GLU A 23 21.95 -9.02 21.25
CA GLU A 23 23.03 -10.02 21.15
C GLU A 23 22.45 -11.44 21.13
N ASN A 24 22.89 -12.20 20.12
CA ASN A 24 22.81 -13.66 19.98
C ASN A 24 21.43 -14.32 19.76
N ALA A 25 21.03 -14.42 18.49
CA ALA A 25 20.66 -15.68 17.86
C ALA A 25 20.58 -15.51 16.34
N GLY A 26 21.51 -16.13 15.62
CA GLY A 26 21.49 -16.16 14.16
C GLY A 26 20.42 -17.12 13.64
N LEU A 27 19.45 -16.58 12.90
CA LEU A 27 18.79 -17.20 11.73
C LEU A 27 17.62 -16.30 11.27
N HIS A 28 17.62 -15.97 9.99
CA HIS A 28 16.68 -15.11 9.26
C HIS A 28 16.72 -13.61 9.58
N GLU A 29 17.61 -12.94 8.84
CA GLU A 29 17.47 -11.56 8.40
C GLU A 29 16.14 -11.42 7.62
N LYS A 30 15.02 -11.36 8.35
CA LYS A 30 13.71 -11.03 7.78
C LYS A 30 13.75 -9.55 7.41
N GLU A 31 13.55 -9.30 6.12
CA GLU A 31 13.23 -8.00 5.52
C GLU A 31 12.48 -7.14 6.54
N VAL A 32 13.12 -6.07 6.99
CA VAL A 32 12.50 -5.07 7.85
C VAL A 32 11.27 -4.57 7.09
N CYS A 33 10.07 -4.83 7.61
CA CYS A 33 8.81 -4.42 6.97
C CYS A 33 8.91 -2.96 6.51
N ASN A 34 8.74 -2.69 5.20
CA ASN A 34 8.89 -1.36 4.60
C ASN A 34 8.01 -0.32 5.30
N MET A 35 6.82 -0.73 5.72
CA MET A 35 5.93 0.09 6.53
C MET A 35 6.53 0.46 7.90
N CYS A 36 7.24 -0.45 8.56
CA CYS A 36 7.97 -0.14 9.79
C CYS A 36 9.13 0.84 9.56
N GLN A 37 9.78 0.81 8.40
CA GLN A 37 10.82 1.78 8.06
C GLN A 37 10.24 3.18 7.81
N GLU A 38 9.13 3.27 7.06
CA GLU A 38 8.44 4.54 6.81
C GLU A 38 7.87 5.14 8.10
N LEU A 39 7.34 4.32 8.99
CA LEU A 39 6.89 4.78 10.32
C LEU A 39 8.04 5.28 11.21
N LYS A 40 9.25 4.72 11.07
CA LYS A 40 10.44 5.23 11.78
C LYS A 40 10.88 6.60 11.26
N LYS A 41 10.74 6.84 9.95
CA LYS A 41 11.04 8.15 9.33
C LYS A 41 10.01 9.22 9.70
N GLY A 42 8.75 8.84 9.90
CA GLY A 42 7.65 9.76 10.21
C GLY A 42 7.35 10.01 11.69
N ASN A 43 8.03 9.34 12.64
CA ASN A 43 7.61 9.40 14.05
C ASN A 43 8.16 10.62 14.80
N SER A 44 7.32 11.65 14.90
CA SER A 44 7.25 12.55 16.06
C SER A 44 5.81 12.67 16.55
N ILE A 45 5.13 11.54 16.83
CA ILE A 45 3.92 11.61 17.64
C ILE A 45 4.35 12.17 19.00
N ALA A 46 3.95 13.42 19.28
CA ALA A 46 4.29 14.11 20.52
C ALA A 46 3.78 13.30 21.71
N VAL A 47 4.71 12.63 22.40
CA VAL A 47 4.46 11.72 23.53
C VAL A 47 3.65 12.37 24.66
N GLY A 48 3.57 13.70 24.71
CA GLY A 48 2.75 14.46 25.66
C GLY A 48 1.24 14.26 25.48
N ASP A 49 0.73 14.23 24.25
CA ASP A 49 -0.72 14.19 23.95
C ASP A 49 -1.36 12.84 24.35
N LEU A 50 -0.60 11.76 24.22
CA LEU A 50 -1.07 10.41 24.57
C LEU A 50 -1.30 10.20 26.06
N LYS A 51 -0.53 10.86 26.94
CA LYS A 51 -0.68 10.66 28.39
C LYS A 51 -1.99 11.23 28.92
N GLU A 52 -2.37 12.42 28.46
CA GLU A 52 -3.64 13.03 28.82
C GLU A 52 -4.82 12.21 28.29
N GLN A 53 -4.72 11.74 27.04
CA GLN A 53 -5.71 10.86 26.47
C GLN A 53 -5.86 9.55 27.26
N PHE A 54 -4.78 8.93 27.72
CA PHE A 54 -4.86 7.73 28.57
C PHE A 54 -5.55 8.01 29.92
N ALA A 55 -5.25 9.15 30.55
CA ALA A 55 -5.93 9.54 31.79
C ALA A 55 -7.44 9.78 31.56
N LYS A 56 -7.82 10.33 30.41
CA LYS A 56 -9.22 10.46 30.00
C LYS A 56 -9.87 9.10 29.75
N ASP A 57 -9.20 8.21 29.03
CA ASP A 57 -9.67 6.87 28.73
C ASP A 57 -9.93 6.05 30.01
N ASN A 58 -9.05 6.17 31.01
CA ASN A 58 -9.20 5.48 32.29
C ASN A 58 -10.39 5.98 33.12
N ARG A 59 -10.84 7.23 32.92
CA ARG A 59 -12.01 7.78 33.62
C ARG A 59 -13.33 7.30 33.04
N ASP A 60 -13.37 6.97 31.75
CA ASP A 60 -14.57 6.52 31.05
C ASP A 60 -14.20 5.51 29.95
N ALA A 61 -13.96 4.27 30.38
CA ALA A 61 -13.49 3.19 29.51
C ALA A 61 -14.49 2.87 28.39
N HIS A 62 -15.80 2.88 28.68
CA HIS A 62 -16.82 2.61 27.66
C HIS A 62 -16.87 3.67 26.57
N LYS A 63 -16.73 4.95 26.93
CA LYS A 63 -16.61 6.02 25.93
C LYS A 63 -15.34 5.85 25.12
N ALA A 64 -14.22 5.52 25.76
CA ALA A 64 -12.97 5.27 25.06
C ALA A 64 -13.08 4.10 24.07
N PHE A 65 -13.75 3.00 24.43
CA PHE A 65 -14.01 1.90 23.49
C PHE A 65 -14.80 2.35 22.27
N ARG A 66 -15.87 3.15 22.44
CA ARG A 66 -16.65 3.70 21.32
C ARG A 66 -15.81 4.63 20.43
N GLU A 67 -14.99 5.50 21.03
CA GLU A 67 -14.09 6.38 20.27
C GLU A 67 -13.05 5.58 19.47
N ILE A 68 -12.47 4.54 20.08
CA ILE A 68 -11.52 3.64 19.41
C ILE A 68 -12.22 2.91 18.26
N GLU A 69 -13.43 2.39 18.48
CA GLU A 69 -14.22 1.71 17.46
C GLU A 69 -14.50 2.62 16.26
N ASN A 70 -14.94 3.84 16.51
CA ASN A 70 -15.19 4.83 15.46
C ASN A 70 -13.92 5.13 14.66
N ASN A 71 -12.79 5.32 15.33
CA ASN A 71 -11.51 5.55 14.65
C ASN A 71 -11.09 4.34 13.79
N LEU A 72 -11.26 3.12 14.31
CA LEU A 72 -10.95 1.90 13.56
C LEU A 72 -11.88 1.72 12.35
N ASN A 73 -13.16 2.04 12.48
CA ASN A 73 -14.13 1.98 11.40
C ASN A 73 -13.82 3.02 10.32
N GLU A 74 -13.48 4.26 10.70
CA GLU A 74 -13.07 5.29 9.74
C GLU A 74 -11.85 4.86 8.92
N ILE A 75 -10.84 4.28 9.58
CA ILE A 75 -9.68 3.73 8.88
C ILE A 75 -10.11 2.60 7.95
N ASN A 76 -10.95 1.67 8.45
CA ASN A 76 -11.40 0.50 7.71
C ASN A 76 -12.18 0.85 6.43
N GLU A 77 -12.98 1.92 6.46
CA GLU A 77 -13.76 2.42 5.32
C GLU A 77 -12.88 3.10 4.27
N LYS A 78 -11.78 3.73 4.69
CA LYS A 78 -10.92 4.55 3.84
C LYS A 78 -9.54 3.93 3.57
N VAL A 79 -9.42 2.60 3.67
CA VAL A 79 -8.14 1.89 3.43
C VAL A 79 -7.56 2.22 2.05
N TRP A 80 -8.41 2.18 1.02
CA TRP A 80 -8.07 2.62 -0.33
C TRP A 80 -8.59 4.04 -0.50
N TRP A 81 -7.68 5.01 -0.50
CA TRP A 81 -8.05 6.42 -0.63
C TRP A 81 -8.52 6.74 -2.05
N LEU A 82 -7.86 6.16 -3.03
CA LEU A 82 -8.22 6.19 -4.44
C LEU A 82 -8.54 4.78 -4.93
N PRO A 83 -9.50 4.63 -5.88
CA PRO A 83 -9.79 3.36 -6.51
C PRO A 83 -8.53 2.76 -7.13
N LYS A 84 -8.36 1.46 -6.91
CA LYS A 84 -7.25 0.69 -7.43
C LYS A 84 -7.33 0.56 -8.96
N ASN A 85 -6.34 1.03 -9.70
CA ASN A 85 -6.26 0.78 -11.14
C ASN A 85 -5.99 -0.69 -11.47
N ASP A 86 -6.53 -1.15 -12.59
CA ASP A 86 -6.25 -2.48 -13.15
C ASP A 86 -4.92 -2.47 -13.91
N LEU A 87 -3.83 -2.75 -13.19
CA LEU A 87 -2.51 -2.80 -13.78
C LEU A 87 -2.35 -3.96 -14.78
N ALA A 88 -3.10 -5.06 -14.61
CA ALA A 88 -3.05 -6.17 -15.56
C ALA A 88 -3.64 -5.75 -16.91
N GLN A 89 -4.75 -5.01 -16.90
CA GLN A 89 -5.29 -4.40 -18.10
C GLN A 89 -4.28 -3.43 -18.74
N LEU A 90 -3.70 -2.51 -17.97
CA LEU A 90 -2.71 -1.56 -18.49
C LEU A 90 -1.49 -2.27 -19.11
N HIS A 91 -1.02 -3.34 -18.48
CA HIS A 91 0.06 -4.15 -19.01
C HIS A 91 -0.31 -4.81 -20.34
N ASN A 92 -1.49 -5.41 -20.44
CA ASN A 92 -1.96 -6.06 -21.67
C ASN A 92 -2.13 -5.05 -22.81
N GLU A 93 -2.68 -3.86 -22.52
CA GLU A 93 -2.79 -2.78 -23.49
C GLU A 93 -1.40 -2.32 -23.99
N SER A 94 -0.44 -2.15 -23.06
CA SER A 94 0.95 -1.81 -23.40
C SER A 94 1.60 -2.86 -24.29
N GLN A 95 1.44 -4.14 -23.97
CA GLN A 95 1.97 -5.25 -24.79
C GLN A 95 1.34 -5.28 -26.17
N SER A 96 0.02 -5.09 -26.27
CA SER A 96 -0.70 -5.06 -27.55
C SER A 96 -0.18 -3.95 -28.47
N VAL A 97 0.04 -2.75 -27.92
CA VAL A 97 0.64 -1.63 -28.69
C VAL A 97 2.05 -1.98 -29.12
N ARG A 98 2.89 -2.52 -28.22
CA ARG A 98 4.26 -2.92 -28.55
C ARG A 98 4.30 -3.92 -29.69
N ASP A 99 3.53 -4.99 -29.59
CA ASP A 99 3.52 -6.06 -30.58
C ASP A 99 3.01 -5.56 -31.95
N ALA A 100 2.02 -4.66 -31.95
CA ALA A 100 1.53 -4.03 -33.17
C ALA A 100 2.60 -3.12 -33.83
N VAL A 101 3.38 -2.38 -33.04
CA VAL A 101 4.52 -1.59 -33.55
C VAL A 101 5.62 -2.49 -34.11
N LEU A 102 5.98 -3.57 -33.41
CA LEU A 102 7.01 -4.50 -33.86
C LEU A 102 6.62 -5.20 -35.17
N LYS A 103 5.34 -5.53 -35.34
CA LYS A 103 4.76 -6.08 -36.58
C LYS A 103 4.55 -5.02 -37.67
N LYS A 104 4.86 -3.74 -37.40
CA LYS A 104 4.61 -2.59 -38.29
C LYS A 104 3.14 -2.48 -38.73
N ALA A 105 2.24 -2.87 -37.86
CA ALA A 105 0.80 -2.88 -38.12
C ALA A 105 0.12 -1.54 -37.80
N LEU A 106 0.85 -0.55 -37.27
CA LEU A 106 0.34 0.77 -36.91
C LEU A 106 1.04 1.88 -37.70
N ALA A 107 0.26 2.90 -38.07
CA ALA A 107 0.79 4.15 -38.61
C ALA A 107 1.44 5.00 -37.50
N LEU A 108 2.33 5.93 -37.89
CA LEU A 108 3.10 6.73 -36.91
C LEU A 108 2.22 7.57 -35.97
N ASN A 109 1.13 8.14 -36.48
CA ASN A 109 0.15 8.89 -35.68
C ASN A 109 -0.59 7.97 -34.70
N GLU A 110 -0.97 6.76 -35.12
CA GLU A 110 -1.63 5.79 -34.24
C GLU A 110 -0.69 5.30 -33.12
N ILE A 111 0.62 5.19 -33.40
CA ILE A 111 1.62 4.90 -32.38
C ILE A 111 1.66 6.03 -31.34
N ASP A 112 1.62 7.28 -31.77
CA ASP A 112 1.61 8.43 -30.85
C ASP A 112 0.35 8.47 -29.99
N GLU A 113 -0.82 8.36 -30.61
CA GLU A 113 -2.11 8.35 -29.90
C GLU A 113 -2.16 7.22 -28.87
N LYS A 114 -1.82 5.99 -29.26
CA LYS A 114 -1.88 4.82 -28.37
C LYS A 114 -0.81 4.86 -27.27
N THR A 115 0.40 5.32 -27.56
CA THR A 115 1.44 5.42 -26.52
C THR A 115 1.16 6.56 -25.54
N ASN A 116 0.57 7.67 -25.99
CA ASN A 116 0.15 8.76 -25.11
C ASN A 116 -0.99 8.32 -24.18
N ALA A 117 -1.99 7.61 -24.71
CA ALA A 117 -3.05 7.04 -23.87
C ALA A 117 -2.52 6.10 -22.78
N ILE A 118 -1.50 5.29 -23.08
CA ILE A 118 -0.83 4.46 -22.07
C ILE A 118 -0.09 5.33 -21.05
N ARG A 119 0.65 6.37 -21.48
CA ARG A 119 1.36 7.29 -20.58
C ARG A 119 0.41 7.98 -19.60
N GLU A 120 -0.73 8.47 -20.08
CA GLU A 120 -1.75 9.09 -19.21
C GLU A 120 -2.23 8.11 -18.12
N LYS A 121 -2.48 6.84 -18.48
CA LYS A 121 -2.85 5.80 -17.50
C LYS A 121 -1.73 5.50 -16.50
N ILE A 122 -0.47 5.55 -16.92
CA ILE A 122 0.69 5.40 -16.03
C ILE A 122 0.77 6.55 -15.02
N GLU A 123 0.57 7.79 -15.48
CA GLU A 123 0.59 8.96 -14.60
C GLU A 123 -0.52 8.88 -13.54
N ILE A 124 -1.72 8.45 -13.93
CA ILE A 124 -2.82 8.19 -13.00
C ILE A 124 -2.42 7.11 -11.99
N TYR A 125 -1.83 6.00 -12.44
CA TYR A 125 -1.38 4.91 -11.56
C TYR A 125 -0.30 5.35 -10.55
N GLU A 126 0.70 6.13 -10.98
CA GLU A 126 1.75 6.60 -10.07
C GLU A 126 1.21 7.61 -9.05
N ALA A 127 0.30 8.50 -9.45
CA ALA A 127 -0.37 9.42 -8.53
C ALA A 127 -1.27 8.68 -7.53
N GLU A 128 -1.99 7.66 -7.99
CA GLU A 128 -2.78 6.74 -7.15
C GLU A 128 -1.89 6.04 -6.12
N LYS A 129 -0.79 5.43 -6.59
CA LYS A 129 0.19 4.72 -5.76
C LYS A 129 0.77 5.61 -4.68
N GLU A 130 1.22 6.81 -5.02
CA GLU A 130 1.80 7.73 -4.03
C GLU A 130 0.77 8.14 -2.98
N THR A 131 -0.45 8.49 -3.42
CA THR A 131 -1.54 8.89 -2.53
C THR A 131 -1.95 7.76 -1.59
N ASN A 132 -2.19 6.56 -2.13
CA ASN A 132 -2.63 5.40 -1.34
C ASN A 132 -1.54 4.95 -0.37
N ARG A 133 -0.26 4.96 -0.75
CA ARG A 133 0.84 4.61 0.17
C ARG A 133 0.95 5.63 1.30
N ALA A 134 0.96 6.92 0.99
CA ALA A 134 1.03 7.97 2.02
C ALA A 134 -0.15 7.88 3.00
N LYS A 135 -1.37 7.69 2.50
CA LYS A 135 -2.57 7.53 3.34
C LYS A 135 -2.56 6.24 4.16
N ALA A 136 -2.11 5.13 3.61
CA ALA A 136 -1.97 3.90 4.36
C ALA A 136 -0.98 4.04 5.54
N ILE A 137 0.12 4.78 5.36
CA ILE A 137 1.11 5.05 6.42
C ILE A 137 0.52 5.97 7.50
N GLU A 138 -0.18 7.03 7.11
CA GLU A 138 -0.89 7.93 8.03
C GLU A 138 -1.92 7.14 8.88
N GLN A 139 -2.75 6.35 8.23
CA GLN A 139 -3.75 5.49 8.87
C GLN A 139 -3.14 4.42 9.76
N TRP A 140 -1.98 3.87 9.38
CA TRP A 140 -1.25 2.94 10.23
C TRP A 140 -0.78 3.60 11.53
N SER A 141 -0.36 4.86 11.46
CA SER A 141 0.02 5.63 12.64
C SER A 141 -1.16 5.83 13.60
N MET A 142 -2.34 6.15 13.04
CA MET A 142 -3.59 6.22 13.81
C MET A 142 -3.97 4.87 14.43
N LEU A 143 -3.80 3.76 13.69
CA LEU A 143 -4.01 2.41 14.19
C LEU A 143 -3.07 2.08 15.37
N LEU A 144 -1.81 2.50 15.31
CA LEU A 144 -0.87 2.33 16.41
C LEU A 144 -1.32 3.09 17.66
N ILE A 145 -1.86 4.30 17.50
CA ILE A 145 -2.45 5.07 18.60
C ILE A 145 -3.65 4.32 19.20
N ALA A 146 -4.58 3.84 18.37
CA ALA A 146 -5.74 3.06 18.81
C ALA A 146 -5.32 1.81 19.59
N ARG A 147 -4.31 1.08 19.10
CA ARG A 147 -3.74 -0.10 19.78
C ARG A 147 -3.10 0.24 21.13
N LYS A 148 -2.36 1.36 21.21
CA LYS A 148 -1.79 1.83 22.49
C LYS A 148 -2.89 2.17 23.50
N ARG A 149 -3.97 2.85 23.07
CA ARG A 149 -5.13 3.14 23.92
C ARG A 149 -5.82 1.86 24.41
N LEU A 150 -6.08 0.90 23.51
CA LEU A 150 -6.64 -0.42 23.88
C LEU A 150 -5.77 -1.15 24.90
N HIS A 151 -4.46 -1.16 24.70
CA HIS A 151 -3.54 -1.80 25.64
C HIS A 151 -3.51 -1.10 27.01
N ASN A 152 -3.66 0.23 27.04
CA ASN A 152 -3.78 0.95 28.30
C ASN A 152 -5.10 0.60 29.03
N LEU A 153 -6.22 0.53 28.32
CA LEU A 153 -7.51 0.11 28.87
C LEU A 153 -7.49 -1.33 29.36
N GLU A 154 -6.83 -2.24 28.63
CA GLU A 154 -6.63 -3.64 29.05
C GLU A 154 -6.05 -3.74 30.46
N LYS A 155 -5.06 -2.91 30.81
CA LYS A 155 -4.45 -2.93 32.14
C LYS A 155 -5.44 -2.67 33.26
N LEU A 156 -6.52 -1.92 32.99
CA LEU A 156 -7.60 -1.69 33.97
C LEU A 156 -8.42 -2.96 34.21
N PHE A 157 -8.66 -3.74 33.15
CA PHE A 157 -9.49 -4.96 33.19
C PHE A 157 -8.69 -6.24 33.47
N LEU A 158 -7.36 -6.15 33.63
CA LEU A 158 -6.53 -7.24 34.15
C LEU A 158 -6.62 -7.40 35.67
N ASP A 159 -7.24 -6.44 36.39
CA ASP A 159 -7.62 -6.61 37.78
C ASP A 159 -8.80 -7.58 37.90
N VAL A 160 -8.67 -8.60 38.74
CA VAL A 160 -9.65 -9.71 38.90
C VAL A 160 -11.03 -9.18 39.29
N LEU A 161 -11.11 -8.09 40.04
CA LEU A 161 -12.38 -7.46 40.44
C LEU A 161 -13.07 -6.83 39.21
N ASN A 162 -12.35 -6.01 38.44
CA ASN A 162 -12.89 -5.37 37.24
C ASN A 162 -13.24 -6.39 36.14
N LEU A 163 -12.49 -7.48 36.04
CA LEU A 163 -12.75 -8.57 35.10
C LEU A 163 -14.07 -9.29 35.40
N ALA A 164 -14.35 -9.55 36.68
CA ALA A 164 -15.57 -10.22 37.11
C ALA A 164 -16.80 -9.32 37.02
N GLU A 165 -16.62 -8.01 37.23
CA GLU A 165 -17.68 -7.01 37.22
C GLU A 165 -18.14 -6.63 35.81
N ASP A 166 -17.25 -6.65 34.80
CA ASP A 166 -17.58 -6.17 33.45
C ASP A 166 -17.04 -7.06 32.32
N LEU A 167 -17.55 -8.29 32.25
CA LEU A 167 -17.34 -9.21 31.14
C LEU A 167 -17.74 -8.62 29.77
N ALA A 168 -18.70 -7.69 29.74
CA ALA A 168 -19.14 -7.07 28.50
C ALA A 168 -18.08 -6.12 27.91
N ALA A 169 -17.42 -5.32 28.76
CA ALA A 169 -16.28 -4.50 28.38
C ALA A 169 -15.11 -5.34 27.88
N VAL A 170 -14.80 -6.45 28.54
CA VAL A 170 -13.74 -7.37 28.12
C VAL A 170 -14.03 -7.93 26.73
N ALA A 171 -15.26 -8.40 26.51
CA ALA A 171 -15.69 -8.89 25.20
C ALA A 171 -15.65 -7.78 24.13
N HIS A 172 -15.97 -6.53 24.47
CA HIS A 172 -15.86 -5.39 23.55
C HIS A 172 -14.41 -5.11 23.17
N MET A 173 -13.52 -5.08 24.15
CA MET A 173 -12.08 -4.91 23.92
C MET A 173 -11.53 -5.98 22.98
N ASP A 174 -11.92 -7.24 23.14
CA ASP A 174 -11.51 -8.32 22.24
C ASP A 174 -12.02 -8.13 20.81
N ARG A 175 -13.28 -7.68 20.63
CA ARG A 175 -13.80 -7.31 19.31
C ARG A 175 -12.97 -6.19 18.67
N LEU A 176 -12.59 -5.18 19.45
CA LEU A 176 -11.76 -4.06 18.96
C LEU A 176 -10.35 -4.51 18.56
N ARG A 177 -9.77 -5.50 19.26
CA ARG A 177 -8.49 -6.11 18.85
C ARG A 177 -8.59 -6.82 17.51
N VAL A 178 -9.64 -7.61 17.32
CA VAL A 178 -9.89 -8.31 16.05
C VAL A 178 -10.09 -7.30 14.92
N LEU A 179 -10.88 -6.24 15.15
CA LEU A 179 -11.07 -5.16 14.19
C LEU A 179 -9.74 -4.48 13.85
N ALA A 180 -8.95 -4.10 14.84
CA ALA A 180 -7.63 -3.49 14.63
C ALA A 180 -6.68 -4.39 13.82
N ASN A 181 -6.73 -5.71 14.02
CA ASN A 181 -5.93 -6.66 13.23
C ASN A 181 -6.42 -6.79 11.79
N ASN A 182 -7.73 -6.78 11.57
CA ASN A 182 -8.31 -6.76 10.22
C ASN A 182 -7.92 -5.47 9.48
N VAL A 183 -7.99 -4.33 10.16
CA VAL A 183 -7.55 -3.03 9.61
C VAL A 183 -6.05 -3.08 9.26
N ALA A 184 -5.19 -3.58 10.15
CA ALA A 184 -3.77 -3.76 9.86
C ALA A 184 -3.55 -4.62 8.61
N LYS A 185 -4.28 -5.74 8.47
CA LYS A 185 -4.14 -6.60 7.30
C LYS A 185 -4.49 -5.84 6.01
N LYS A 186 -5.61 -5.12 6.00
CA LYS A 186 -6.05 -4.34 4.83
C LYS A 186 -5.08 -3.21 4.46
N LEU A 187 -4.56 -2.47 5.45
CA LEU A 187 -3.55 -1.43 5.21
C LEU A 187 -2.25 -2.03 4.66
N LYS A 188 -1.86 -3.22 5.13
CA LYS A 188 -0.71 -3.95 4.58
C LYS A 188 -0.95 -4.34 3.12
N GLU A 189 -2.15 -4.83 2.79
CA GLU A 189 -2.52 -5.19 1.42
C GLU A 189 -2.38 -4.01 0.44
N VAL A 190 -2.59 -2.76 0.89
CA VAL A 190 -2.35 -1.56 0.06
C VAL A 190 -0.88 -1.43 -0.32
N ILE A 191 0.03 -1.55 0.66
CA ILE A 191 1.47 -1.45 0.42
C ILE A 191 1.97 -2.64 -0.41
N ASP A 192 1.58 -3.85 -0.01
CA ASP A 192 1.95 -5.09 -0.69
C ASP A 192 1.49 -5.07 -2.17
N TYR A 193 0.32 -4.48 -2.47
CA TYR A 193 -0.15 -4.36 -3.84
C TYR A 193 0.85 -3.61 -4.72
N TYR A 194 1.28 -2.41 -4.33
CA TYR A 194 2.20 -1.63 -5.17
C TYR A 194 3.60 -2.22 -5.22
N GLU A 195 4.07 -2.83 -4.13
CA GLU A 195 5.39 -3.47 -4.08
C GLU A 195 5.44 -4.67 -5.04
N ASN A 196 4.46 -5.56 -4.97
CA ASN A 196 4.37 -6.74 -5.83
C ASN A 196 4.16 -6.40 -7.31
N ASN A 197 3.70 -5.19 -7.61
CA ASN A 197 3.44 -4.73 -8.98
C ASN A 197 4.56 -3.86 -9.58
N THR A 198 5.66 -3.66 -8.86
CA THR A 198 6.82 -2.89 -9.33
C THR A 198 7.39 -3.46 -10.63
N VAL A 199 7.53 -4.79 -10.72
CA VAL A 199 8.07 -5.47 -11.91
C VAL A 199 7.15 -5.30 -13.12
N VAL A 200 5.83 -5.37 -12.92
CA VAL A 200 4.85 -5.16 -14.00
C VAL A 200 4.96 -3.75 -14.56
N MET A 201 5.08 -2.75 -13.68
CA MET A 201 5.27 -1.35 -14.08
C MET A 201 6.59 -1.15 -14.83
N GLN A 202 7.68 -1.76 -14.36
CA GLN A 202 8.97 -1.74 -15.07
C GLN A 202 8.87 -2.33 -16.48
N ASN A 203 8.12 -3.44 -16.64
CA ASN A 203 7.89 -4.06 -17.94
C ASN A 203 7.11 -3.14 -18.89
N ILE A 204 6.09 -2.44 -18.39
CA ILE A 204 5.34 -1.46 -19.18
C ILE A 204 6.27 -0.33 -19.66
N HIS A 205 7.09 0.23 -18.77
CA HIS A 205 8.05 1.27 -19.13
C HIS A 205 9.07 0.80 -20.15
N SER A 206 9.62 -0.41 -19.97
CA SER A 206 10.56 -1.03 -20.91
C SER A 206 9.92 -1.23 -22.29
N GLY A 207 8.68 -1.74 -22.34
CA GLY A 207 7.93 -1.91 -23.58
C GLY A 207 7.66 -0.59 -24.30
N LEU A 208 7.28 0.47 -23.58
CA LEU A 208 7.12 1.81 -24.16
C LEU A 208 8.43 2.39 -24.69
N HIS A 209 9.56 2.11 -24.02
CA HIS A 209 10.88 2.52 -24.51
C HIS A 209 11.21 1.81 -25.82
N GLU A 210 10.97 0.51 -25.92
CA GLU A 210 11.16 -0.25 -27.16
C GLU A 210 10.28 0.30 -28.30
N VAL A 211 9.02 0.63 -28.01
CA VAL A 211 8.13 1.29 -28.99
C VAL A 211 8.70 2.62 -29.47
N ALA A 212 9.23 3.44 -28.56
CA ALA A 212 9.82 4.73 -28.91
C ALA A 212 11.04 4.57 -29.82
N VAL A 213 11.94 3.64 -29.51
CA VAL A 213 13.09 3.30 -30.37
C VAL A 213 12.61 2.85 -31.75
N LYS A 214 11.62 1.95 -31.80
CA LYS A 214 11.11 1.44 -33.07
C LYS A 214 10.42 2.50 -33.92
N LYS A 215 9.71 3.43 -33.29
CA LYS A 215 9.09 4.57 -33.96
C LYS A 215 10.14 5.44 -34.67
N VAL A 216 11.27 5.73 -34.02
CA VAL A 216 12.37 6.50 -34.63
C VAL A 216 12.97 5.77 -35.84
N GLU A 217 13.14 4.45 -35.76
CA GLU A 217 13.57 3.64 -36.92
C GLU A 217 12.58 3.71 -38.10
N LEU A 218 11.28 3.70 -37.82
CA LEU A 218 10.25 3.79 -38.86
C LEU A 218 10.22 5.19 -39.50
N GLN A 219 10.36 6.24 -38.69
CA GLN A 219 10.45 7.62 -39.18
C GLN A 219 11.67 7.84 -40.08
N THR A 220 12.85 7.37 -39.66
CA THR A 220 14.09 7.51 -40.43
C THR A 220 14.06 6.73 -41.76
N LYS A 221 13.48 5.53 -41.78
CA LYS A 221 13.29 4.75 -43.03
C LYS A 221 12.33 5.45 -44.01
N ASN A 222 11.22 6.02 -43.51
CA ASN A 222 10.28 6.76 -44.35
C ASN A 222 10.90 8.04 -44.94
N VAL A 223 11.72 8.77 -44.18
CA VAL A 223 12.46 9.93 -44.69
C VAL A 223 13.51 9.53 -45.73
N GLY A 224 14.23 8.42 -45.51
CA GLY A 224 15.22 7.89 -46.46
C GLY A 224 14.61 7.43 -47.79
N GLN A 225 13.40 6.86 -47.78
CA GLN A 225 12.67 6.50 -49.00
C GLN A 225 12.16 7.73 -49.76
N LYS A 226 11.58 8.72 -49.07
CA LYS A 226 11.11 9.97 -49.72
C LYS A 226 12.23 10.70 -50.47
N LYS A 227 13.45 10.72 -49.93
CA LYS A 227 14.61 11.33 -50.60
C LYS A 227 15.06 10.60 -51.88
N LYS A 228 14.82 9.29 -52.00
CA LYS A 228 15.20 8.52 -53.20
C LYS A 228 14.25 8.71 -54.38
N CYS A 229 12.97 8.98 -54.11
CA CYS A 229 11.98 9.24 -55.17
C CYS A 229 12.08 10.64 -55.79
N SER A 230 12.73 11.60 -55.13
CA SER A 230 12.92 12.96 -55.66
C SER A 230 13.98 13.05 -56.76
N PHE A 231 14.89 12.08 -56.85
CA PHE A 231 15.98 12.09 -57.85
C PHE A 231 15.57 11.53 -59.22
N LEU A 232 14.38 10.95 -59.36
CA LEU A 232 13.90 10.38 -60.63
C LEU A 232 13.05 11.35 -61.46
N PHE A 233 12.76 12.57 -60.96
CA PHE A 233 12.06 13.61 -61.72
C PHE A 233 12.99 14.45 -62.63
N PHE A 234 14.28 14.11 -62.71
CA PHE A 234 15.26 14.78 -63.58
C PHE A 234 15.55 14.03 -64.89
N PHE A 235 14.84 12.94 -65.21
CA PHE A 235 15.09 12.11 -66.40
C PHE A 235 13.84 11.83 -67.24
N CYS A 236 13.06 12.85 -67.58
CA CYS A 236 12.09 12.78 -68.68
C CYS A 236 12.13 14.11 -69.44
N ASP A 237 12.93 14.13 -70.53
CA ASP A 237 12.80 15.06 -71.65
C ASP A 237 11.56 14.71 -72.50
#